data_AF-A0A3Q3NKR6-F1
#
_entry.id   AF-A0A3Q3NKR6-F1
#
_cell.length_a   1.000
_cell.length_b   1.000
_cell.length_c   1.000
_cell.angle_alpha   90.00
_cell.angle_beta   90.00
_cell.angle_gamma   90.00
#
_symmetry.space_group_name_H-M   'P 1'
#
loop_
_entity.id
_entity.type
_entity.pdbx_description
1 polymer ?
#
loop_
_entity_poly.entity_id
_entity_poly.type
_entity_poly.pdbx_seq_one_letter_code
_entity_poly.pdbx_strand_id
1 'polypeptide(L)'
;MPVVLVGGASSSQHIVPVALTCSWLLLLFHAAFSQKPAKLPLISRKPFIAAWNAPLDMCTIKYNITTNLDRLFHIHGSPRADWTGQNVTIFYANRLGYYPYYTPQGAEVHGGLPQNCSLDLHLLKASKDINHFIPAEDFRGLAVIDWEFWRPQWSRNWHKKDIYRQKSRELTTKAYMNVTAVQVEELARRRFEKSARAFMQRTIQLGTRLRPNGLWGFYLYPDCHNYNLHEQNYTGFCPLLERLRNDELLWLWNSSTALFPSVAIRKSHTNSISNRHFSQHRIRESLRVASLTSKEYDLPTYVYLRLGYRDEALSFLTTKDLVHTIGESAALGAAGFVIWGDLNLTSSRHNCTKVKSFLSHRLGQYIINVTRAAEVCSDFLCQGNGRCIRRDPRVRHYLHLSSDTYHIRPSGDGDFAVTGWHSQHELQLLTERFRCHCYEGHEGSSCDSINKVKEDDVSWREEEEEEQERKRTEWEDEQGERWEEGKSVAPLTGCSLHMMLLMLLLTLSLVKTVV
;
A
#
# COMPACT_ATOMS: atom_id res chain seq x y z
N MET A 1 -45.29 -66.29 -15.25
CA MET A 1 -45.44 -65.33 -16.37
C MET A 1 -46.77 -64.59 -16.19
N PRO A 2 -46.85 -63.30 -16.57
CA PRO A 2 -47.14 -62.15 -15.69
C PRO A 2 -48.64 -61.76 -15.65
N VAL A 3 -49.10 -60.87 -14.77
CA VAL A 3 -49.16 -59.40 -14.97
C VAL A 3 -48.88 -58.62 -13.68
N VAL A 4 -48.00 -57.62 -13.78
CA VAL A 4 -47.63 -56.64 -12.74
C VAL A 4 -48.45 -55.35 -12.95
N LEU A 5 -49.00 -54.81 -11.85
CA LEU A 5 -49.62 -53.48 -11.79
C LEU A 5 -48.54 -52.41 -11.55
N VAL A 6 -48.49 -51.41 -12.44
CA VAL A 6 -47.60 -50.25 -12.35
C VAL A 6 -48.29 -49.14 -11.55
N GLY A 7 -47.77 -48.84 -10.36
CA GLY A 7 -48.08 -47.62 -9.62
C GLY A 7 -47.16 -46.49 -10.08
N GLY A 8 -47.74 -45.37 -10.53
CA GLY A 8 -47.01 -44.18 -10.95
C GLY A 8 -46.42 -43.42 -9.76
N ALA A 9 -45.10 -43.23 -9.76
CA ALA A 9 -44.41 -42.28 -8.88
C ALA A 9 -44.24 -40.95 -9.64
N SER A 10 -44.83 -39.89 -9.08
CA SER A 10 -44.56 -38.50 -9.49
C SER A 10 -43.16 -38.11 -9.00
N SER A 11 -42.23 -37.91 -9.94
CA SER A 11 -40.93 -37.29 -9.68
C SER A 11 -40.98 -35.86 -10.19
N SER A 12 -41.13 -34.91 -9.27
CA SER A 12 -40.91 -33.49 -9.51
C SER A 12 -39.42 -33.24 -9.73
N GLN A 13 -38.97 -33.37 -10.97
CA GLN A 13 -37.64 -32.92 -11.38
C GLN A 13 -37.60 -31.39 -11.30
N HIS A 14 -36.84 -30.84 -10.35
CA HIS A 14 -36.42 -29.45 -10.39
C HIS A 14 -35.47 -29.26 -11.58
N ILE A 15 -36.04 -29.00 -12.75
CA ILE A 15 -35.29 -28.52 -13.91
C ILE A 15 -34.97 -27.07 -13.61
N VAL A 16 -33.85 -26.81 -12.92
CA VAL A 16 -33.24 -25.48 -12.96
C VAL A 16 -32.86 -25.25 -14.42
N PRO A 17 -33.42 -24.24 -15.11
CA PRO A 17 -33.14 -24.01 -16.51
C PRO A 17 -31.63 -23.86 -16.69
N VAL A 18 -31.03 -24.63 -17.59
CA VAL A 18 -29.61 -24.51 -17.97
C VAL A 18 -29.26 -23.06 -18.33
N ALA A 19 -30.23 -22.27 -18.80
CA ALA A 19 -30.09 -20.83 -19.04
C ALA A 19 -29.82 -20.00 -17.76
N LEU A 20 -30.40 -20.36 -16.61
CA LEU A 20 -30.16 -19.69 -15.33
C LEU A 20 -28.78 -20.03 -14.78
N THR A 21 -28.34 -21.28 -14.87
CA THR A 21 -26.96 -21.63 -14.46
C THR A 21 -25.91 -21.04 -15.40
N CYS A 22 -26.16 -21.01 -16.72
CA CYS A 22 -25.27 -20.37 -17.69
C CYS A 22 -25.23 -18.83 -17.53
N SER A 23 -26.35 -18.17 -17.22
CA SER A 23 -26.35 -16.72 -16.97
C SER A 23 -25.67 -16.35 -15.66
N TRP A 24 -25.82 -17.16 -14.61
CA TRP A 24 -25.08 -16.98 -13.36
C TRP A 24 -23.58 -17.24 -13.55
N LEU A 25 -23.20 -18.24 -14.33
CA LEU A 25 -21.81 -18.45 -14.73
C LEU A 25 -21.29 -17.27 -15.55
N LEU A 26 -22.05 -16.76 -16.52
CA LEU A 26 -21.66 -15.59 -17.32
C LEU A 26 -21.52 -14.32 -16.47
N LEU A 27 -22.41 -14.10 -15.51
CA LEU A 27 -22.34 -12.98 -14.55
C LEU A 27 -21.15 -13.14 -13.60
N LEU A 28 -20.89 -14.35 -13.08
CA LEU A 28 -19.69 -14.65 -12.29
C LEU A 28 -18.41 -14.50 -13.12
N PHE A 29 -18.43 -14.86 -14.40
CA PHE A 29 -17.33 -14.61 -15.34
C PHE A 29 -17.15 -13.12 -15.63
N HIS A 30 -18.21 -12.34 -15.83
CA HIS A 30 -18.09 -10.88 -16.05
C HIS A 30 -17.63 -10.15 -14.79
N ALA A 31 -18.08 -10.57 -13.60
CA ALA A 31 -17.62 -10.06 -12.32
C ALA A 31 -16.16 -10.49 -12.01
N ALA A 32 -15.74 -11.69 -12.40
CA ALA A 32 -14.37 -12.17 -12.20
C ALA A 32 -13.34 -11.56 -13.18
N PHE A 33 -13.79 -11.04 -14.33
CA PHE A 33 -12.91 -10.47 -15.36
C PHE A 33 -13.02 -8.96 -15.55
N SER A 34 -13.94 -8.28 -14.85
CA SER A 34 -13.96 -6.82 -14.82
C SER A 34 -12.82 -6.31 -13.94
N GLN A 35 -11.77 -5.81 -14.59
CA GLN A 35 -10.70 -5.08 -13.92
C GLN A 35 -11.33 -3.86 -13.23
N LYS A 36 -11.12 -3.72 -11.92
CA LYS A 36 -11.58 -2.53 -11.18
C LYS A 36 -11.04 -1.26 -11.83
N PRO A 37 -11.79 -0.15 -11.81
CA PRO A 37 -11.30 1.12 -12.30
C PRO A 37 -10.05 1.57 -11.53
N ALA A 38 -9.19 2.34 -12.19
CA ALA A 38 -8.09 3.03 -11.52
C ALA A 38 -8.63 4.20 -10.70
N LYS A 39 -8.01 4.51 -9.55
CA LYS A 39 -8.29 5.77 -8.85
C LYS A 39 -8.02 6.98 -9.75
N LEU A 40 -8.81 8.04 -9.60
CA LEU A 40 -8.57 9.33 -10.26
C LEU A 40 -7.11 9.80 -10.05
N PRO A 41 -6.52 10.46 -11.05
CA PRO A 41 -5.13 10.91 -10.96
C PRO A 41 -4.99 11.97 -9.86
N LEU A 42 -3.90 11.90 -9.08
CA LEU A 42 -3.63 12.85 -8.00
C LEU A 42 -3.58 14.30 -8.50
N ILE A 43 -3.08 14.49 -9.72
CA ILE A 43 -3.06 15.77 -10.42
C ILE A 43 -3.87 15.59 -11.70
N SER A 44 -4.83 16.48 -11.91
CA SER A 44 -5.72 16.42 -13.07
C SER A 44 -4.93 16.33 -14.38
N ARG A 45 -5.38 15.45 -15.27
CA ARG A 45 -4.74 15.16 -16.57
C ARG A 45 -3.29 14.66 -16.50
N LYS A 46 -2.81 14.20 -15.33
CA LYS A 46 -1.49 13.59 -15.18
C LYS A 46 -1.63 12.10 -14.85
N PRO A 47 -1.64 11.22 -15.88
CA PRO A 47 -1.84 9.79 -15.66
C PRO A 47 -0.65 9.11 -14.97
N PHE A 48 0.54 9.70 -15.09
CA PHE A 48 1.77 9.23 -14.47
C PHE A 48 2.59 10.42 -13.96
N ILE A 49 2.73 10.55 -12.63
CA ILE A 49 3.44 11.68 -12.01
C ILE A 49 4.85 11.32 -11.56
N ALA A 50 5.73 12.32 -11.58
CA ALA A 50 7.06 12.26 -11.00
C ALA A 50 7.06 12.96 -9.63
N ALA A 51 7.51 12.25 -8.60
CA ALA A 51 7.64 12.78 -7.24
C ALA A 51 9.09 12.77 -6.75
N TRP A 52 9.47 13.76 -5.95
CA TRP A 52 10.80 13.88 -5.35
C TRP A 52 10.77 13.78 -3.83
N ASN A 53 11.72 13.05 -3.24
CA ASN A 53 11.85 12.90 -1.79
C ASN A 53 13.32 12.70 -1.37
N ALA A 54 14.16 13.69 -1.67
CA ALA A 54 15.57 13.70 -1.29
C ALA A 54 15.99 15.12 -0.83
N PRO A 55 17.00 15.25 0.06
CA PRO A 55 17.28 16.49 0.79
C PRO A 55 18.10 17.49 -0.05
N LEU A 56 17.62 17.84 -1.24
CA LEU A 56 18.30 18.73 -2.20
C LEU A 56 18.40 20.17 -1.69
N ASP A 57 17.52 20.56 -0.78
CA ASP A 57 17.56 21.83 -0.04
C ASP A 57 18.92 22.02 0.67
N MET A 58 19.57 20.93 1.13
CA MET A 58 20.92 20.98 1.71
C MET A 58 21.98 21.47 0.73
N CYS A 59 21.82 21.23 -0.57
CA CYS A 59 22.75 21.74 -1.58
C CYS A 59 22.70 23.26 -1.71
N THR A 60 21.50 23.83 -1.57
CA THR A 60 21.32 25.28 -1.55
C THR A 60 21.90 25.86 -0.27
N ILE A 61 21.51 25.31 0.89
CA ILE A 61 21.93 25.78 2.22
C ILE A 61 23.45 25.72 2.41
N LYS A 62 24.11 24.62 2.03
CA LYS A 62 25.54 24.42 2.29
C LYS A 62 26.46 24.95 1.21
N TYR A 63 26.02 24.95 -0.05
CA TYR A 63 26.92 25.14 -1.20
C TYR A 63 26.43 26.18 -2.21
N ASN A 64 25.29 26.83 -1.96
CA ASN A 64 24.64 27.75 -2.90
C ASN A 64 24.40 27.11 -4.28
N ILE A 65 24.12 25.80 -4.31
CA ILE A 65 23.75 25.07 -5.53
C ILE A 65 22.24 24.88 -5.52
N THR A 66 21.55 25.68 -6.34
CA THR A 66 20.11 25.64 -6.52
C THR A 66 19.72 24.73 -7.69
N THR A 67 18.60 24.02 -7.53
CA THR A 67 17.92 23.25 -8.59
C THR A 67 16.43 23.48 -8.42
N ASN A 68 15.74 23.88 -9.49
CA ASN A 68 14.30 24.07 -9.45
C ASN A 68 13.58 22.72 -9.63
N LEU A 69 13.03 22.18 -8.55
CA LEU A 69 12.33 20.89 -8.57
C LEU A 69 10.94 20.98 -9.22
N ASP A 70 10.27 22.14 -9.13
CA ASP A 70 8.91 22.35 -9.66
C ASP A 70 8.82 22.21 -11.18
N ARG A 71 9.95 22.36 -11.88
CA ARG A 71 10.03 22.17 -13.34
C ARG A 71 10.05 20.71 -13.75
N LEU A 72 10.48 19.81 -12.88
CA LEU A 72 10.68 18.39 -13.21
C LEU A 72 9.73 17.45 -12.47
N PHE A 73 9.39 17.78 -11.23
CA PHE A 73 8.58 16.95 -10.36
C PHE A 73 7.25 17.63 -10.10
N HIS A 74 6.18 16.85 -10.22
CA HIS A 74 4.82 17.34 -10.05
C HIS A 74 4.50 17.58 -8.58
N ILE A 75 5.14 16.81 -7.69
CA ILE A 75 5.11 16.97 -6.25
C ILE A 75 6.51 16.69 -5.70
N HIS A 76 6.89 17.34 -4.62
CA HIS A 76 8.20 17.14 -4.03
C HIS A 76 8.15 17.26 -2.51
N GLY A 77 9.21 16.77 -1.89
CA GLY A 77 9.50 16.91 -0.47
C GLY A 77 10.95 16.59 -0.17
N SER A 78 11.29 16.70 1.11
CA SER A 78 12.59 16.50 1.71
C SER A 78 12.42 15.58 2.91
N PRO A 79 13.25 14.53 3.04
CA PRO A 79 13.15 13.58 4.14
C PRO A 79 13.70 14.14 5.47
N ARG A 80 14.10 15.41 5.53
CA ARG A 80 14.62 16.04 6.75
C ARG A 80 13.56 16.15 7.84
N ALA A 81 14.03 16.16 9.09
CA ALA A 81 13.16 16.18 10.27
C ALA A 81 12.52 17.55 10.56
N ASP A 82 13.09 18.63 10.04
CA ASP A 82 12.65 20.01 10.26
C ASP A 82 11.81 20.57 9.10
N TRP A 83 11.54 19.74 8.08
CA TRP A 83 10.81 20.13 6.88
C TRP A 83 9.37 19.60 6.95
N THR A 84 8.40 20.50 7.04
CA THR A 84 6.97 20.22 7.25
C THR A 84 6.12 20.84 6.14
N GLY A 85 4.86 20.41 5.98
CA GLY A 85 3.93 21.01 5.01
C GLY A 85 4.22 20.67 3.55
N GLN A 86 4.75 19.46 3.31
CA GLN A 86 5.25 19.04 1.99
C GLN A 86 4.27 18.12 1.29
N ASN A 87 4.18 18.20 -0.04
CA ASN A 87 3.37 17.30 -0.86
C ASN A 87 3.82 15.83 -0.76
N VAL A 88 5.11 15.58 -0.52
CA VAL A 88 5.63 14.24 -0.24
C VAL A 88 6.20 14.24 1.17
N THR A 89 5.49 13.62 2.10
CA THR A 89 5.90 13.49 3.50
C THR A 89 6.25 12.04 3.79
N ILE A 90 7.48 11.78 4.21
CA ILE A 90 7.92 10.46 4.67
C ILE A 90 8.15 10.47 6.18
N PHE A 91 7.56 9.52 6.88
CA PHE A 91 7.68 9.31 8.31
C PHE A 91 8.67 8.18 8.59
N TYR A 92 9.90 8.52 8.98
CA TYR A 92 10.85 7.52 9.49
C TYR A 92 10.41 6.98 10.86
N ALA A 93 11.02 5.87 11.28
CA ALA A 93 10.76 5.19 12.55
C ALA A 93 10.66 6.12 13.78
N ASN A 94 11.43 7.21 13.83
CA ASN A 94 11.44 8.17 14.94
C ASN A 94 10.56 9.42 14.73
N ARG A 95 9.69 9.43 13.70
CA ARG A 95 8.89 10.60 13.31
C ARG A 95 7.38 10.37 13.31
N LEU A 96 6.91 9.19 13.70
CA LEU A 96 5.47 8.91 13.75
C LEU A 96 5.13 8.01 14.92
N GLY A 97 4.67 8.63 16.00
CA GLY A 97 4.28 7.93 17.21
C GLY A 97 5.46 7.24 17.92
N TYR A 98 5.14 6.36 18.84
CA TYR A 98 6.11 5.52 19.55
C TYR A 98 6.26 4.16 18.86
N TYR A 99 6.83 4.15 17.65
CA TYR A 99 7.09 2.92 16.91
C TYR A 99 8.15 2.08 17.66
N PRO A 100 7.81 0.86 18.13
CA PRO A 100 8.72 0.07 18.96
C PRO A 100 9.75 -0.69 18.11
N TYR A 101 11.02 -0.64 18.49
CA TYR A 101 12.08 -1.36 17.77
C TYR A 101 13.32 -1.61 18.64
N TYR A 102 14.25 -2.44 18.14
CA TYR A 102 15.57 -2.63 18.74
C TYR A 102 16.65 -1.89 17.95
N THR A 103 17.56 -1.20 18.64
CA THR A 103 18.75 -0.60 18.04
C THR A 103 19.69 -1.68 17.50
N PRO A 104 20.70 -1.34 16.65
CA PRO A 104 21.71 -2.30 16.22
C PRO A 104 22.47 -2.98 17.37
N GLN A 105 22.56 -2.32 18.53
CA GLN A 105 23.17 -2.85 19.75
C GLN A 105 22.21 -3.73 20.57
N GLY A 106 20.96 -3.89 20.13
CA GLY A 106 19.94 -4.69 20.81
C GLY A 106 19.23 -3.97 21.95
N ALA A 107 19.41 -2.64 22.09
CA ALA A 107 18.69 -1.85 23.08
C ALA A 107 17.24 -1.62 22.64
N GLU A 108 16.29 -1.73 23.56
CA GLU A 108 14.87 -1.51 23.27
C GLU A 108 14.54 -0.02 23.17
N VAL A 109 13.75 0.33 22.17
CA VAL A 109 13.15 1.64 21.98
C VAL A 109 11.64 1.45 22.01
N HIS A 110 10.96 2.22 22.87
CA HIS A 110 9.52 2.11 23.13
C HIS A 110 9.07 0.67 23.45
N GLY A 111 9.85 -0.07 24.24
CA GLY A 111 9.57 -1.45 24.63
C GLY A 111 9.97 -2.51 23.59
N GLY A 112 10.54 -2.11 22.44
CA GLY A 112 11.18 -2.98 21.44
C GLY A 112 10.24 -3.83 20.59
N LEU A 113 9.08 -4.23 21.12
CA LEU A 113 8.09 -5.08 20.50
C LEU A 113 6.71 -4.41 20.46
N PRO A 114 5.90 -4.65 19.42
CA PRO A 114 4.54 -4.10 19.36
C PRO A 114 3.65 -4.60 20.51
N GLN A 115 3.80 -5.85 20.95
CA GLN A 115 3.05 -6.38 22.10
C GLN A 115 3.56 -5.90 23.48
N ASN A 116 4.61 -5.08 23.52
CA ASN A 116 5.22 -4.55 24.74
C ASN A 116 5.22 -3.00 24.75
N CYS A 117 4.41 -2.38 23.87
CA CYS A 117 4.27 -0.94 23.75
C CYS A 117 2.78 -0.56 23.87
N SER A 118 2.48 0.57 24.50
CA SER A 118 1.11 1.09 24.57
C SER A 118 0.68 1.65 23.20
N LEU A 119 -0.33 1.02 22.61
CA LEU A 119 -0.91 1.49 21.34
C LEU A 119 -1.56 2.86 21.49
N ASP A 120 -2.22 3.16 22.62
CA ASP A 120 -2.90 4.43 22.83
C ASP A 120 -1.91 5.60 22.93
N LEU A 121 -0.83 5.41 23.69
CA LEU A 121 0.25 6.41 23.76
C LEU A 121 0.92 6.59 22.39
N HIS A 122 1.11 5.50 21.63
CA HIS A 122 1.59 5.57 20.26
C HIS A 122 0.68 6.43 19.38
N LEU A 123 -0.64 6.19 19.41
CA LEU A 123 -1.61 6.91 18.58
C LEU A 123 -1.74 8.38 19.00
N LEU A 124 -1.72 8.69 20.30
CA LEU A 124 -1.70 10.06 20.80
C LEU A 124 -0.48 10.83 20.28
N LYS A 125 0.71 10.20 20.34
CA LYS A 125 1.93 10.80 19.80
C LYS A 125 1.88 10.93 18.28
N ALA A 126 1.39 9.91 17.58
CA ALA A 126 1.25 9.90 16.13
C ALA A 126 0.31 11.00 15.63
N SER A 127 -0.80 11.27 16.33
CA SER A 127 -1.69 12.39 16.03
C SER A 127 -0.95 13.73 16.05
N LYS A 128 -0.14 13.97 17.08
CA LYS A 128 0.71 15.18 17.18
C LYS A 128 1.75 15.25 16.06
N ASP A 129 2.38 14.12 15.72
CA ASP A 129 3.35 14.06 14.63
C ASP A 129 2.71 14.37 13.28
N ILE A 130 1.54 13.78 12.98
CA ILE A 130 0.80 14.03 11.75
C ILE A 130 0.45 15.52 11.62
N ASN A 131 -0.06 16.12 12.70
CA ASN A 131 -0.38 17.56 12.71
C ASN A 131 0.87 18.45 12.53
N HIS A 132 2.02 18.02 13.03
CA HIS A 132 3.27 18.76 12.86
C HIS A 132 3.80 18.67 11.42
N PHE A 133 3.92 17.46 10.87
CA PHE A 133 4.53 17.24 9.57
C PHE A 133 3.60 17.56 8.39
N ILE A 134 2.29 17.37 8.57
CA ILE A 134 1.25 17.64 7.57
C ILE A 134 0.23 18.60 8.19
N PRO A 135 0.52 19.90 8.35
CA PRO A 135 -0.39 20.84 9.01
C PRO A 135 -1.71 21.06 8.26
N ALA A 136 -1.69 21.00 6.91
CA ALA A 136 -2.89 21.19 6.10
C ALA A 136 -3.84 19.99 6.22
N GLU A 137 -5.07 20.19 6.71
CA GLU A 137 -6.08 19.14 6.87
C GLU A 137 -6.58 18.59 5.52
N ASP A 138 -6.66 19.44 4.51
CA ASP A 138 -7.06 19.12 3.15
C ASP A 138 -5.93 18.53 2.29
N PHE A 139 -4.82 18.14 2.90
CA PHE A 139 -3.62 17.61 2.26
C PHE A 139 -3.89 16.61 1.11
N ARG A 140 -3.40 16.95 -0.09
CA ARG A 140 -3.46 16.13 -1.31
C ARG A 140 -2.06 15.74 -1.77
N GLY A 141 -1.45 14.81 -1.06
CA GLY A 141 -0.09 14.37 -1.35
C GLY A 141 0.19 12.95 -0.88
N LEU A 142 1.47 12.55 -0.92
CA LEU A 142 1.93 11.23 -0.51
C LEU A 142 2.35 11.27 0.97
N ALA A 143 1.74 10.42 1.80
CA ALA A 143 2.06 10.25 3.20
C ALA A 143 2.62 8.83 3.41
N VAL A 144 3.95 8.73 3.45
CA VAL A 144 4.66 7.45 3.37
C VAL A 144 5.21 7.09 4.74
N ILE A 145 4.78 5.95 5.29
CA ILE A 145 5.28 5.46 6.57
C ILE A 145 6.44 4.50 6.31
N ASP A 146 7.64 4.86 6.77
CA ASP A 146 8.87 4.11 6.55
C ASP A 146 9.30 3.37 7.83
N TRP A 147 8.62 2.25 8.08
CA TRP A 147 8.83 1.37 9.23
C TRP A 147 9.50 0.08 8.81
N GLU A 148 10.82 0.08 8.84
CA GLU A 148 11.59 -1.04 8.31
C GLU A 148 12.06 -2.04 9.36
N PHE A 149 11.92 -1.78 10.66
CA PHE A 149 12.61 -2.55 11.70
C PHE A 149 12.10 -3.99 11.84
N TRP A 150 10.79 -4.20 11.84
CA TRP A 150 10.15 -5.52 11.82
C TRP A 150 9.17 -5.65 10.65
N ARG A 151 8.64 -6.87 10.45
CA ARG A 151 7.55 -7.17 9.51
C ARG A 151 6.34 -7.66 10.32
N PRO A 152 5.09 -7.38 9.92
CA PRO A 152 3.92 -7.78 10.69
C PRO A 152 3.71 -9.30 10.70
N GLN A 153 4.27 -10.03 9.73
CA GLN A 153 4.25 -11.49 9.67
C GLN A 153 5.49 -12.06 10.36
N TRP A 154 5.29 -12.94 11.34
CA TRP A 154 6.35 -13.60 12.11
C TRP A 154 7.40 -14.24 11.22
N SER A 155 6.95 -14.95 10.19
CA SER A 155 7.82 -15.70 9.27
C SER A 155 8.76 -14.83 8.45
N ARG A 156 8.48 -13.53 8.30
CA ARG A 156 9.33 -12.56 7.58
C ARG A 156 10.34 -11.84 8.47
N ASN A 157 10.37 -12.13 9.77
CA ASN A 157 11.35 -11.57 10.72
C ASN A 157 12.58 -12.48 10.85
N TRP A 158 13.30 -12.66 9.76
CA TRP A 158 14.53 -13.46 9.69
C TRP A 158 15.80 -12.61 9.71
N HIS A 159 16.97 -13.26 9.75
CA HIS A 159 18.29 -12.62 9.76
C HIS A 159 18.40 -11.57 10.87
N LYS A 160 18.74 -10.31 10.53
CA LYS A 160 18.84 -9.20 11.49
C LYS A 160 17.53 -8.90 12.21
N LYS A 161 16.38 -9.38 11.71
CA LYS A 161 15.06 -9.24 12.35
C LYS A 161 14.71 -10.40 13.28
N ASP A 162 15.56 -11.42 13.38
CA ASP A 162 15.28 -12.56 14.27
C ASP A 162 15.21 -12.16 15.74
N ILE A 163 15.85 -11.04 16.12
CA ILE A 163 15.74 -10.43 17.45
C ILE A 163 14.27 -10.23 17.88
N TYR A 164 13.36 -9.90 16.95
CA TYR A 164 11.95 -9.72 17.28
C TYR A 164 11.28 -11.05 17.66
N ARG A 165 11.67 -12.16 17.01
CA ARG A 165 11.19 -13.50 17.37
C ARG A 165 11.78 -13.95 18.70
N GLN A 166 13.09 -13.76 18.89
CA GLN A 166 13.77 -14.08 20.14
C GLN A 166 13.16 -13.33 21.32
N LYS A 167 13.04 -12.01 21.24
CA LYS A 167 12.52 -11.18 22.33
C LYS A 167 11.05 -11.45 22.61
N SER A 168 10.26 -11.78 21.58
CA SER A 168 8.86 -12.22 21.77
C SER A 168 8.77 -13.53 22.55
N ARG A 169 9.67 -14.49 22.29
CA ARG A 169 9.77 -15.74 23.06
C ARG A 169 10.19 -15.45 24.51
N GLU A 170 11.24 -14.65 24.71
CA GLU A 170 11.71 -14.26 26.05
C GLU A 170 10.61 -13.59 26.89
N LEU A 171 9.87 -12.65 26.29
CA LEU A 171 8.73 -11.99 26.93
C LEU A 171 7.63 -12.99 27.30
N THR A 172 7.35 -13.97 26.43
CA THR A 172 6.34 -15.01 26.66
C THR A 172 6.77 -15.96 27.78
N THR A 173 8.03 -16.41 27.79
CA THR A 173 8.57 -17.28 28.84
C THR A 173 8.53 -16.62 30.22
N LYS A 174 8.77 -15.31 30.30
CA LYS A 174 8.69 -14.56 31.56
C LYS A 174 7.25 -14.40 32.07
N ALA A 175 6.27 -14.37 31.16
CA ALA A 175 4.87 -14.11 31.50
C ALA A 175 4.10 -15.37 31.93
N TYR A 176 4.58 -16.57 31.58
CA TYR A 176 3.85 -17.82 31.80
C TYR A 176 4.72 -18.87 32.48
N MET A 177 4.20 -19.50 33.55
CA MET A 177 4.83 -20.66 34.19
C MET A 177 4.40 -21.97 33.52
N ASN A 178 5.28 -22.99 33.54
CA ASN A 178 5.01 -24.36 33.04
C ASN A 178 4.60 -24.47 31.56
N VAL A 179 5.08 -23.57 30.70
CA VAL A 179 4.86 -23.63 29.24
C VAL A 179 5.98 -24.38 28.53
N THR A 180 5.62 -25.23 27.57
CA THR A 180 6.58 -25.91 26.69
C THR A 180 7.16 -24.96 25.64
N ALA A 181 8.31 -25.31 25.05
CA ALA A 181 8.93 -24.51 23.99
C ALA A 181 8.01 -24.29 22.77
N VAL A 182 7.21 -25.29 22.41
CA VAL A 182 6.22 -25.19 21.31
C VAL A 182 5.10 -24.21 21.65
N GLN A 183 4.60 -24.25 22.89
CA GLN A 183 3.60 -23.29 23.36
C GLN A 183 4.15 -21.87 23.40
N VAL A 184 5.41 -21.69 23.84
CA VAL A 184 6.09 -20.39 23.83
C VAL A 184 6.19 -19.83 22.43
N GLU A 185 6.62 -20.62 21.44
CA GLU A 185 6.71 -20.19 20.04
C GLU A 185 5.35 -19.74 19.50
N GLU A 186 4.31 -20.54 19.70
CA GLU A 186 2.97 -20.24 19.17
C GLU A 186 2.32 -19.02 19.86
N LEU A 187 2.46 -18.89 21.17
CA LEU A 187 1.96 -17.73 21.93
C LEU A 187 2.73 -16.45 21.54
N ALA A 188 4.05 -16.53 21.43
CA ALA A 188 4.89 -15.40 21.02
C ALA A 188 4.51 -14.93 19.60
N ARG A 189 4.35 -15.87 18.66
CA ARG A 189 3.90 -15.60 17.29
C ARG A 189 2.56 -14.89 17.28
N ARG A 190 1.53 -15.47 17.90
CA ARG A 190 0.17 -14.90 17.93
C ARG A 190 0.14 -13.50 18.51
N ARG A 191 0.83 -13.28 19.65
CA ARG A 191 0.87 -11.97 20.32
C ARG A 191 1.60 -10.93 19.47
N PHE A 192 2.73 -11.31 18.87
CA PHE A 192 3.48 -10.42 17.98
C PHE A 192 2.65 -10.02 16.76
N GLU A 193 2.09 -10.98 16.01
CA GLU A 193 1.35 -10.69 14.78
C GLU A 193 0.07 -9.89 15.05
N LYS A 194 -0.67 -10.22 16.13
CA LYS A 194 -1.85 -9.45 16.57
C LYS A 194 -1.49 -7.99 16.84
N SER A 195 -0.41 -7.76 17.59
CA SER A 195 -0.01 -6.42 18.00
C SER A 195 0.61 -5.64 16.85
N ALA A 196 1.44 -6.28 16.02
CA ALA A 196 2.04 -5.68 14.82
C ALA A 196 0.96 -5.22 13.83
N ARG A 197 -0.07 -6.05 13.60
CA ARG A 197 -1.25 -5.67 12.82
C ARG A 197 -1.95 -4.46 13.44
N ALA A 198 -2.24 -4.49 14.74
CA ALA A 198 -2.93 -3.39 15.41
C ALA A 198 -2.17 -2.07 15.30
N PHE A 199 -0.86 -2.07 15.53
CA PHE A 199 0.00 -0.90 15.36
C PHE A 199 -0.07 -0.36 13.93
N MET A 200 0.28 -1.16 12.91
CA MET A 200 0.29 -0.68 11.53
C MET A 200 -1.09 -0.21 11.05
N GLN A 201 -2.14 -0.99 11.38
CA GLN A 201 -3.51 -0.70 10.95
C GLN A 201 -4.09 0.55 11.61
N ARG A 202 -3.94 0.69 12.93
CA ARG A 202 -4.52 1.86 13.64
C ARG A 202 -3.77 3.15 13.32
N THR A 203 -2.45 3.09 13.07
CA THR A 203 -1.67 4.27 12.68
C THR A 203 -2.07 4.78 11.30
N ILE A 204 -2.23 3.90 10.30
CA ILE A 204 -2.65 4.34 8.97
C ILE A 204 -4.10 4.84 8.97
N GLN A 205 -4.99 4.21 9.74
CA GLN A 205 -6.37 4.68 9.93
C GLN A 205 -6.44 6.05 10.63
N LEU A 206 -5.55 6.32 11.59
CA LEU A 206 -5.43 7.64 12.18
C LEU A 206 -4.99 8.67 11.14
N GLY A 207 -3.97 8.35 10.34
CA GLY A 207 -3.51 9.19 9.24
C GLY A 207 -4.63 9.52 8.24
N THR A 208 -5.39 8.52 7.79
CA THR A 208 -6.50 8.72 6.86
C THR A 208 -7.65 9.50 7.48
N ARG A 209 -7.93 9.36 8.78
CA ARG A 209 -8.96 10.18 9.43
C ARG A 209 -8.54 11.65 9.54
N LEU A 210 -7.29 11.90 9.90
CA LEU A 210 -6.77 13.26 10.06
C LEU A 210 -6.55 13.95 8.71
N ARG A 211 -6.14 13.21 7.67
CA ARG A 211 -5.83 13.70 6.32
C ARG A 211 -6.52 12.82 5.27
N PRO A 212 -7.84 12.94 5.10
CA PRO A 212 -8.65 12.03 4.27
C PRO A 212 -8.29 12.06 2.79
N ASN A 213 -7.79 13.19 2.28
CA ASN A 213 -7.34 13.33 0.89
C ASN A 213 -5.88 12.87 0.68
N GLY A 214 -5.19 12.48 1.75
CA GLY A 214 -3.82 12.00 1.71
C GLY A 214 -3.71 10.58 1.17
N LEU A 215 -2.65 10.32 0.41
CA LEU A 215 -2.31 9.00 -0.09
C LEU A 215 -1.33 8.31 0.87
N TRP A 216 -1.90 7.58 1.81
CA TRP A 216 -1.26 6.87 2.91
C TRP A 216 -0.90 5.43 2.54
N GLY A 217 0.29 5.02 2.97
CA GLY A 217 0.78 3.66 2.77
C GLY A 217 2.17 3.48 3.38
N PHE A 218 2.60 2.23 3.48
CA PHE A 218 3.92 1.89 4.00
C PHE A 218 4.94 1.75 2.86
N TYR A 219 6.11 2.36 3.03
CA TYR A 219 7.25 2.13 2.15
C TYR A 219 7.59 0.64 2.11
N LEU A 220 8.09 0.18 0.95
CA LEU A 220 8.44 -1.20 0.60
C LEU A 220 7.26 -2.12 0.32
N TYR A 221 6.04 -1.78 0.75
CA TYR A 221 4.89 -2.68 0.65
C TYR A 221 4.10 -2.52 -0.67
N PRO A 222 3.77 -3.65 -1.35
CA PRO A 222 4.21 -5.01 -1.04
C PRO A 222 5.67 -5.27 -1.44
N ASP A 223 6.33 -6.18 -0.73
CA ASP A 223 7.61 -6.74 -1.16
C ASP A 223 7.38 -8.03 -1.95
N CYS A 224 8.02 -8.13 -3.12
CA CYS A 224 8.02 -9.29 -4.00
C CYS A 224 9.06 -10.34 -3.60
N HIS A 225 10.07 -9.96 -2.82
CA HIS A 225 11.17 -10.84 -2.38
C HIS A 225 11.95 -11.55 -3.50
N ASN A 226 11.91 -11.02 -4.73
CA ASN A 226 12.63 -11.50 -5.92
C ASN A 226 14.13 -11.10 -5.94
N TYR A 227 14.83 -11.25 -4.82
CA TYR A 227 16.20 -10.77 -4.61
C TYR A 227 17.32 -11.70 -5.13
N ASN A 228 16.93 -12.83 -5.70
CA ASN A 228 17.79 -13.90 -6.22
C ASN A 228 18.41 -13.59 -7.60
N LEU A 229 18.87 -12.35 -7.83
CA LEU A 229 19.43 -11.89 -9.12
C LEU A 229 20.70 -12.62 -9.57
N HIS A 230 21.29 -13.45 -8.71
CA HIS A 230 22.50 -14.23 -8.99
C HIS A 230 22.20 -15.58 -9.66
N GLU A 231 20.93 -16.00 -9.71
CA GLU A 231 20.53 -17.24 -10.38
C GLU A 231 20.68 -17.13 -11.90
N GLN A 232 21.18 -18.18 -12.56
CA GLN A 232 21.43 -18.18 -14.00
C GLN A 232 20.15 -17.99 -14.83
N ASN A 233 19.02 -18.50 -14.36
CA ASN A 233 17.71 -18.39 -15.02
C ASN A 233 16.78 -17.41 -14.29
N TYR A 234 17.31 -16.29 -13.84
CA TYR A 234 16.54 -15.29 -13.11
C TYR A 234 15.40 -14.70 -13.97
N THR A 235 14.16 -15.03 -13.61
CA THR A 235 12.93 -14.56 -14.26
C THR A 235 12.35 -13.31 -13.60
N GLY A 236 12.76 -13.02 -12.37
CA GLY A 236 12.24 -11.94 -11.54
C GLY A 236 10.88 -12.19 -10.89
N PHE A 237 10.22 -13.33 -11.12
CA PHE A 237 8.94 -13.64 -10.49
C PHE A 237 9.03 -13.53 -8.96
N CYS A 238 7.96 -12.99 -8.36
CA CYS A 238 7.80 -13.09 -6.91
C CYS A 238 7.60 -14.57 -6.56
N PRO A 239 8.35 -15.14 -5.60
CA PRO A 239 8.14 -16.51 -5.16
C PRO A 239 6.68 -16.74 -4.75
N LEU A 240 6.11 -17.90 -5.09
CA LEU A 240 4.69 -18.18 -4.84
C LEU A 240 4.30 -17.98 -3.37
N LEU A 241 5.14 -18.47 -2.44
CA LEU A 241 4.93 -18.29 -1.01
C LEU A 241 4.87 -16.81 -0.60
N GLU A 242 5.65 -15.95 -1.26
CA GLU A 242 5.68 -14.52 -0.95
C GLU A 242 4.43 -13.79 -1.48
N ARG A 243 3.87 -14.27 -2.60
CA ARG A 243 2.56 -13.80 -3.08
C ARG A 243 1.43 -14.19 -2.13
N LEU A 244 1.41 -15.44 -1.66
CA LEU A 244 0.43 -15.91 -0.66
C LEU A 244 0.54 -15.13 0.66
N ARG A 245 1.76 -14.88 1.12
CA ARG A 245 2.02 -14.00 2.27
C ARG A 245 1.54 -12.57 2.04
N ASN A 246 1.60 -12.06 0.81
CA ASN A 246 1.02 -10.75 0.51
C ASN A 246 -0.52 -10.80 0.51
N ASP A 247 -1.14 -11.93 0.16
CA ASP A 247 -2.60 -12.10 0.25
C ASP A 247 -3.09 -12.08 1.71
N GLU A 248 -2.32 -12.66 2.65
CA GLU A 248 -2.59 -12.59 4.10
C GLU A 248 -2.59 -11.16 4.68
N LEU A 249 -1.96 -10.21 3.96
CA LEU A 249 -1.91 -8.79 4.34
C LEU A 249 -3.09 -7.98 3.80
N LEU A 250 -4.20 -8.63 3.41
CA LEU A 250 -5.41 -7.95 2.93
C LEU A 250 -5.88 -6.80 3.86
N TRP A 251 -5.74 -6.97 5.17
CA TRP A 251 -6.05 -5.94 6.17
C TRP A 251 -5.21 -4.66 5.99
N LEU A 252 -3.96 -4.78 5.54
CA LEU A 252 -3.05 -3.66 5.31
C LEU A 252 -3.44 -2.93 4.03
N TRP A 253 -3.76 -3.68 2.96
CA TRP A 253 -4.19 -3.12 1.69
C TRP A 253 -5.50 -2.35 1.85
N ASN A 254 -6.49 -2.93 2.53
CA ASN A 254 -7.78 -2.27 2.79
C ASN A 254 -7.65 -1.00 3.63
N SER A 255 -6.67 -0.95 4.53
CA SER A 255 -6.41 0.23 5.37
C SER A 255 -5.56 1.29 4.67
N SER A 256 -4.97 0.98 3.51
CA SER A 256 -4.13 1.90 2.75
C SER A 256 -4.95 2.71 1.73
N THR A 257 -4.41 3.87 1.34
CA THR A 257 -4.96 4.70 0.24
C THR A 257 -4.00 4.81 -0.95
N ALA A 258 -2.77 4.33 -0.83
CA ALA A 258 -1.80 4.10 -1.91
C ALA A 258 -0.80 2.98 -1.57
N LEU A 259 -0.09 2.46 -2.56
CA LEU A 259 0.99 1.48 -2.39
C LEU A 259 2.35 2.05 -2.79
N PHE A 260 3.40 1.69 -2.05
CA PHE A 260 4.76 2.23 -2.22
C PHE A 260 5.82 1.12 -2.35
N PRO A 261 5.75 0.27 -3.40
CA PRO A 261 6.76 -0.75 -3.62
C PRO A 261 8.11 -0.09 -3.94
N SER A 262 9.20 -0.66 -3.41
CA SER A 262 10.56 -0.16 -3.67
C SER A 262 11.23 -0.92 -4.80
N VAL A 263 11.77 -0.23 -5.80
CA VAL A 263 12.57 -0.78 -6.90
C VAL A 263 13.97 -0.14 -6.86
N ALA A 264 14.85 -0.73 -6.07
CA ALA A 264 16.26 -0.34 -5.97
C ALA A 264 17.15 -1.40 -6.65
N ILE A 265 17.46 -1.19 -7.92
CA ILE A 265 18.26 -2.08 -8.76
C ILE A 265 19.76 -2.03 -8.40
N ARG A 266 20.49 -3.11 -8.72
CA ARG A 266 21.92 -3.28 -8.35
C ARG A 266 22.87 -2.85 -9.47
N LYS A 267 24.04 -2.33 -9.09
CA LYS A 267 25.06 -1.86 -10.04
C LYS A 267 25.65 -3.00 -10.87
N SER A 268 25.89 -4.15 -10.25
CA SER A 268 26.39 -5.37 -10.90
C SER A 268 25.56 -5.83 -12.10
N HIS A 269 24.29 -5.42 -12.16
CA HIS A 269 23.32 -5.78 -13.18
C HIS A 269 22.96 -4.59 -14.10
N THR A 270 23.79 -3.53 -14.12
CA THR A 270 23.61 -2.34 -14.97
C THR A 270 23.21 -2.75 -16.39
N ASN A 271 22.17 -2.15 -16.95
CA ASN A 271 21.66 -2.36 -18.31
C ASN A 271 21.16 -3.80 -18.61
N SER A 272 21.13 -4.69 -17.62
CA SER A 272 20.75 -6.09 -17.83
C SER A 272 19.24 -6.30 -17.90
N ILE A 273 18.84 -7.41 -18.51
CA ILE A 273 17.45 -7.85 -18.50
C ILE A 273 16.99 -8.23 -17.08
N SER A 274 17.90 -8.64 -16.20
CA SER A 274 17.59 -8.98 -14.80
C SER A 274 17.08 -7.76 -14.03
N ASN A 275 17.66 -6.56 -14.23
CA ASN A 275 17.15 -5.33 -13.61
C ASN A 275 15.73 -4.99 -14.09
N ARG A 276 15.42 -5.25 -15.37
CA ARG A 276 14.05 -5.13 -15.87
C ARG A 276 13.12 -6.14 -15.19
N HIS A 277 13.48 -7.42 -15.17
CA HIS A 277 12.67 -8.47 -14.55
C HIS A 277 12.43 -8.23 -13.06
N PHE A 278 13.45 -7.76 -12.35
CA PHE A 278 13.35 -7.35 -10.95
C PHE A 278 12.28 -6.26 -10.76
N SER A 279 12.37 -5.19 -11.57
CA SER A 279 11.45 -4.04 -11.50
C SER A 279 10.02 -4.45 -11.89
N GLN A 280 9.88 -5.11 -13.04
CA GLN A 280 8.60 -5.53 -13.63
C GLN A 280 7.74 -6.33 -12.65
N HIS A 281 8.30 -7.34 -11.98
CA HIS A 281 7.51 -8.21 -11.10
C HIS A 281 7.16 -7.56 -9.76
N ARG A 282 7.98 -6.63 -9.28
CA ARG A 282 7.67 -5.82 -8.09
C ARG A 282 6.50 -4.88 -8.35
N ILE A 283 6.51 -4.24 -9.52
CA ILE A 283 5.41 -3.37 -9.97
C ILE A 283 4.14 -4.20 -10.18
N ARG A 284 4.22 -5.35 -10.85
CA ARG A 284 3.07 -6.23 -11.08
C ARG A 284 2.47 -6.78 -9.79
N GLU A 285 3.29 -7.12 -8.80
CA GLU A 285 2.78 -7.56 -7.50
C GLU A 285 2.07 -6.43 -6.74
N SER A 286 2.58 -5.20 -6.81
CA SER A 286 1.89 -4.03 -6.27
C SER A 286 0.54 -3.81 -6.94
N LEU A 287 0.48 -3.84 -8.26
CA LEU A 287 -0.77 -3.68 -9.02
C LEU A 287 -1.75 -4.83 -8.74
N ARG A 288 -1.25 -6.07 -8.54
CA ARG A 288 -2.08 -7.21 -8.17
C ARG A 288 -2.73 -7.02 -6.80
N VAL A 289 -1.96 -6.66 -5.76
CA VAL A 289 -2.55 -6.51 -4.42
C VAL A 289 -3.43 -5.25 -4.31
N ALA A 290 -3.16 -4.22 -5.14
CA ALA A 290 -4.01 -3.03 -5.25
C ALA A 290 -5.46 -3.40 -5.61
N SER A 291 -5.64 -4.40 -6.47
CA SER A 291 -6.96 -4.84 -6.94
C SER A 291 -7.68 -5.80 -5.99
N LEU A 292 -6.97 -6.39 -5.02
CA LEU A 292 -7.56 -7.30 -4.03
C LEU A 292 -8.38 -6.60 -2.94
N THR A 293 -8.26 -5.28 -2.84
CA THR A 293 -8.93 -4.53 -1.76
C THR A 293 -10.46 -4.62 -1.85
N SER A 294 -11.18 -4.24 -0.80
CA SER A 294 -12.64 -4.08 -0.86
C SER A 294 -13.09 -2.77 -1.50
N LYS A 295 -12.15 -1.92 -1.94
CA LYS A 295 -12.47 -0.62 -2.57
C LYS A 295 -13.02 -0.83 -3.98
N GLU A 296 -13.84 0.11 -4.42
CA GLU A 296 -14.42 0.15 -5.77
C GLU A 296 -13.37 0.40 -6.86
N TYR A 297 -12.19 0.89 -6.49
CA TYR A 297 -11.08 1.18 -7.38
C TYR A 297 -9.80 0.47 -6.97
N ASP A 298 -8.87 0.32 -7.91
CA ASP A 298 -7.50 -0.13 -7.66
C ASP A 298 -6.70 0.97 -6.93
N LEU A 299 -6.02 0.59 -5.83
CA LEU A 299 -5.14 1.53 -5.12
C LEU A 299 -4.05 2.09 -6.05
N PRO A 300 -3.81 3.42 -6.07
CA PRO A 300 -2.74 3.99 -6.86
C PRO A 300 -1.38 3.54 -6.33
N THR A 301 -0.54 3.01 -7.23
CA THR A 301 0.83 2.59 -6.92
C THR A 301 1.83 3.69 -7.29
N TYR A 302 2.67 4.08 -6.34
CA TYR A 302 3.79 5.01 -6.55
C TYR A 302 5.12 4.30 -6.26
N VAL A 303 5.87 4.01 -7.30
CA VAL A 303 7.07 3.17 -7.19
C VAL A 303 8.24 3.98 -6.61
N TYR A 304 8.79 3.54 -5.48
CA TYR A 304 9.97 4.16 -4.88
C TYR A 304 11.24 3.74 -5.62
N LEU A 305 12.03 4.73 -6.04
CA LEU A 305 13.25 4.58 -6.83
C LEU A 305 14.40 5.34 -6.20
N ARG A 306 15.62 5.06 -6.68
CA ARG A 306 16.84 5.81 -6.33
C ARG A 306 17.44 6.44 -7.58
N LEU A 307 18.16 7.56 -7.42
CA LEU A 307 18.94 8.17 -8.50
C LEU A 307 20.07 7.27 -9.00
N GLY A 308 20.73 6.60 -8.05
CA GLY A 308 21.79 5.62 -8.31
C GLY A 308 21.38 4.21 -7.95
N TYR A 309 22.32 3.29 -8.10
CA TYR A 309 22.09 1.89 -7.76
C TYR A 309 22.02 1.71 -6.24
N ARG A 310 21.35 0.63 -5.81
CA ARG A 310 21.14 0.30 -4.40
C ARG A 310 22.44 0.29 -3.58
N ASP A 311 23.48 -0.28 -4.18
CA ASP A 311 24.81 -0.49 -3.63
C ASP A 311 25.76 0.71 -3.83
N GLU A 312 25.42 1.64 -4.74
CA GLU A 312 26.24 2.82 -5.05
C GLU A 312 25.37 4.04 -5.37
N ALA A 313 25.04 4.84 -4.35
CA ALA A 313 24.06 5.93 -4.45
C ALA A 313 24.44 7.04 -5.46
N LEU A 314 25.74 7.28 -5.68
CA LEU A 314 26.25 8.31 -6.60
C LEU A 314 26.56 7.78 -8.00
N SER A 315 26.44 6.46 -8.22
CA SER A 315 26.49 5.85 -9.54
C SER A 315 25.11 5.94 -10.16
N PHE A 316 24.80 7.07 -10.80
CA PHE A 316 23.44 7.32 -11.30
C PHE A 316 23.02 6.38 -12.43
N LEU A 317 21.72 6.10 -12.50
CA LEU A 317 21.14 5.16 -13.47
C LEU A 317 21.43 5.61 -14.91
N THR A 318 21.67 4.62 -15.78
CA THR A 318 21.78 4.83 -17.22
C THR A 318 20.40 5.07 -17.82
N THR A 319 20.32 5.57 -19.06
CA THR A 319 19.03 5.73 -19.76
C THR A 319 18.28 4.39 -19.86
N LYS A 320 18.99 3.28 -20.11
CA LYS A 320 18.36 1.95 -20.20
C LYS A 320 17.79 1.49 -18.85
N ASP A 321 18.47 1.76 -17.74
CA ASP A 321 17.96 1.41 -16.42
C ASP A 321 16.88 2.39 -15.92
N LEU A 322 16.86 3.64 -16.39
CA LEU A 322 15.68 4.51 -16.24
C LEU A 322 14.46 3.93 -16.98
N VAL A 323 14.66 3.34 -18.17
CA VAL A 323 13.60 2.59 -18.88
C VAL A 323 13.16 1.36 -18.11
N HIS A 324 14.09 0.58 -17.58
CA HIS A 324 13.77 -0.62 -16.80
C HIS A 324 13.05 -0.33 -15.47
N THR A 325 13.12 0.91 -14.96
CA THR A 325 12.52 1.31 -13.68
C THR A 325 11.30 2.22 -13.89
N ILE A 326 11.52 3.50 -14.23
CA ILE A 326 10.46 4.49 -14.45
C ILE A 326 9.60 4.12 -15.67
N GLY A 327 10.24 3.76 -16.80
CA GLY A 327 9.52 3.40 -18.02
C GLY A 327 8.64 2.16 -17.85
N GLU A 328 9.16 1.12 -17.19
CA GLU A 328 8.41 -0.09 -16.85
C GLU A 328 7.24 0.22 -15.91
N SER A 329 7.42 1.16 -14.97
CA SER A 329 6.35 1.60 -14.06
C SER A 329 5.20 2.27 -14.82
N ALA A 330 5.51 3.21 -15.72
CA ALA A 330 4.52 3.89 -16.55
C ALA A 330 3.78 2.90 -17.46
N ALA A 331 4.52 2.05 -18.17
CA ALA A 331 3.95 1.11 -19.13
C ALA A 331 3.04 0.04 -18.48
N LEU A 332 3.26 -0.29 -17.21
CA LEU A 332 2.43 -1.25 -16.46
C LEU A 332 1.21 -0.61 -15.79
N GLY A 333 1.10 0.73 -15.76
CA GLY A 333 -0.05 1.43 -15.18
C GLY A 333 0.11 1.95 -13.76
N ALA A 334 1.33 2.05 -13.24
CA ALA A 334 1.56 2.76 -11.97
C ALA A 334 1.07 4.22 -12.06
N ALA A 335 0.67 4.82 -10.93
CA ALA A 335 0.22 6.23 -10.88
C ALA A 335 1.39 7.22 -10.91
N GLY A 336 2.58 6.75 -10.57
CA GLY A 336 3.77 7.56 -10.59
C GLY A 336 4.96 6.83 -9.98
N PHE A 337 6.00 7.59 -9.71
CA PHE A 337 7.19 7.14 -9.01
C PHE A 337 7.69 8.21 -8.05
N VAL A 338 8.39 7.79 -7.00
CA VAL A 338 9.03 8.67 -6.02
C VAL A 338 10.53 8.43 -6.08
N ILE A 339 11.32 9.45 -6.40
CA ILE A 339 12.77 9.39 -6.27
C ILE A 339 13.14 9.72 -4.84
N TRP A 340 13.65 8.73 -4.12
CA TRP A 340 14.17 8.88 -2.77
C TRP A 340 15.69 8.97 -2.77
N GLY A 341 16.23 9.72 -1.80
CA GLY A 341 17.66 9.79 -1.56
C GLY A 341 17.99 10.24 -0.13
N ASP A 342 19.09 9.71 0.41
CA ASP A 342 19.59 10.09 1.71
C ASP A 342 20.52 11.33 1.65
N LEU A 343 21.04 11.73 2.81
CA LEU A 343 21.95 12.86 2.96
C LEU A 343 23.29 12.67 2.25
N ASN A 344 23.65 11.45 1.80
CA ASN A 344 24.89 11.22 1.06
C ASN A 344 24.86 11.92 -0.31
N LEU A 345 23.68 12.04 -0.92
CA LEU A 345 23.51 12.77 -2.18
C LEU A 345 23.88 14.26 -2.06
N THR A 346 23.83 14.81 -0.85
CA THR A 346 24.05 16.24 -0.57
C THR A 346 25.19 16.48 0.42
N SER A 347 26.06 15.48 0.62
CA SER A 347 27.15 15.54 1.59
C SER A 347 28.30 16.46 1.19
N SER A 348 28.47 16.77 -0.11
CA SER A 348 29.55 17.64 -0.61
C SER A 348 29.10 18.50 -1.78
N ARG A 349 29.83 19.60 -2.06
CA ARG A 349 29.64 20.42 -3.25
C ARG A 349 29.72 19.57 -4.53
N HIS A 350 30.64 18.62 -4.59
CA HIS A 350 30.78 17.70 -5.73
C HIS A 350 29.53 16.84 -5.93
N ASN A 351 28.98 16.24 -4.87
CA ASN A 351 27.78 15.41 -4.95
C ASN A 351 26.56 16.24 -5.38
N CYS A 352 26.40 17.43 -4.82
CA CYS A 352 25.35 18.37 -5.24
C CYS A 352 25.46 18.76 -6.72
N THR A 353 26.67 19.08 -7.20
CA THR A 353 26.90 19.37 -8.63
C THR A 353 26.57 18.16 -9.51
N LYS A 354 26.93 16.94 -9.07
CA LYS A 354 26.57 15.70 -9.78
C LYS A 354 25.05 15.52 -9.86
N VAL A 355 24.33 15.66 -8.74
CA VAL A 355 22.87 15.52 -8.69
C VAL A 355 22.22 16.56 -9.60
N LYS A 356 22.62 17.84 -9.50
CA LYS A 356 22.13 18.91 -10.38
C LYS A 356 22.37 18.57 -11.85
N SER A 357 23.59 18.15 -12.21
CA SER A 357 23.92 17.76 -13.58
C SER A 357 23.04 16.61 -14.08
N PHE A 358 22.79 15.60 -13.26
CA PHE A 358 21.95 14.46 -13.63
C PHE A 358 20.48 14.87 -13.86
N LEU A 359 19.96 15.74 -13.00
CA LEU A 359 18.61 16.30 -13.12
C LEU A 359 18.47 17.18 -14.37
N SER A 360 19.41 18.10 -14.61
CA SER A 360 19.38 19.02 -15.76
C SER A 360 19.70 18.35 -17.10
N HIS A 361 20.06 17.07 -17.12
CA HIS A 361 20.35 16.33 -18.35
C HIS A 361 19.55 15.02 -18.40
N ARG A 362 20.21 13.89 -18.12
CA ARG A 362 19.69 12.55 -18.40
C ARG A 362 18.34 12.29 -17.72
N LEU A 363 18.23 12.58 -16.42
CA LEU A 363 17.02 12.26 -15.68
C LEU A 363 15.88 13.21 -16.07
N GLY A 364 16.11 14.52 -16.10
CA GLY A 364 15.07 15.49 -16.47
C GLY A 364 14.53 15.22 -17.88
N GLN A 365 15.40 15.01 -18.87
CA GLN A 365 14.98 14.68 -20.23
C GLN A 365 14.12 13.40 -20.27
N TYR A 366 14.50 12.39 -19.49
CA TYR A 366 13.76 11.13 -19.43
C TYR A 366 12.39 11.28 -18.74
N ILE A 367 12.32 12.03 -17.63
CA ILE A 367 11.07 12.31 -16.91
C ILE A 367 10.08 13.03 -17.82
N ILE A 368 10.53 14.07 -18.52
CA ILE A 368 9.70 14.84 -19.44
C ILE A 368 9.19 13.96 -20.58
N ASN A 369 10.05 13.10 -21.13
CA ASN A 369 9.67 12.16 -22.17
C ASN A 369 8.54 11.22 -21.71
N VAL A 370 8.75 10.48 -20.62
CA VAL A 370 7.79 9.44 -20.18
C VAL A 370 6.47 10.02 -19.67
N THR A 371 6.52 11.14 -18.95
CA THR A 371 5.31 11.78 -18.40
C THR A 371 4.45 12.38 -19.51
N ARG A 372 5.07 13.08 -20.47
CA ARG A 372 4.35 13.62 -21.63
C ARG A 372 3.82 12.53 -22.56
N ALA A 373 4.56 11.44 -22.75
CA ALA A 373 4.08 10.30 -23.53
C ALA A 373 2.86 9.62 -22.87
N ALA A 374 2.84 9.53 -21.54
CA ALA A 374 1.69 9.01 -20.80
C ALA A 374 0.45 9.89 -20.97
N GLU A 375 0.60 11.22 -20.94
CA GLU A 375 -0.48 12.19 -21.24
C GLU A 375 -1.02 12.01 -22.66
N VAL A 376 -0.14 12.01 -23.67
CA VAL A 376 -0.54 11.82 -25.08
C VAL A 376 -1.33 10.51 -25.24
N CYS A 377 -0.88 9.44 -24.60
CA CYS A 377 -1.59 8.16 -24.68
C CYS A 377 -2.95 8.21 -23.97
N SER A 378 -3.02 8.82 -22.80
CA SER A 378 -4.28 8.99 -22.04
C SER A 378 -5.30 9.81 -22.83
N ASP A 379 -4.88 10.94 -23.40
CA ASP A 379 -5.74 11.80 -24.21
C ASP A 379 -6.21 11.07 -25.48
N PHE A 380 -5.30 10.41 -26.19
CA PHE A 380 -5.59 9.78 -27.49
C PHE A 380 -6.40 8.48 -27.37
N LEU A 381 -5.97 7.53 -26.53
CA LEU A 381 -6.64 6.23 -26.41
C LEU A 381 -7.81 6.26 -25.42
N CYS A 382 -7.69 7.06 -24.36
CA CYS A 382 -8.57 6.98 -23.20
C CYS A 382 -9.39 8.24 -22.96
N GLN A 383 -9.45 9.17 -23.91
CA GLN A 383 -10.19 10.43 -23.82
C GLN A 383 -9.82 11.30 -22.61
N GLY A 384 -8.62 11.11 -22.04
CA GLY A 384 -8.20 11.73 -20.78
C GLY A 384 -8.84 11.14 -19.52
N ASN A 385 -9.71 10.14 -19.66
CA ASN A 385 -10.50 9.50 -18.61
C ASN A 385 -9.94 8.12 -18.18
N GLY A 386 -8.71 7.82 -18.57
CA GLY A 386 -8.01 6.61 -18.17
C GLY A 386 -6.51 6.70 -18.41
N ARG A 387 -5.77 5.75 -17.84
CA ARG A 387 -4.34 5.61 -18.11
C ARG A 387 -4.08 4.47 -19.10
N CYS A 388 -3.04 4.62 -19.90
CA CYS A 388 -2.60 3.55 -20.79
C CYS A 388 -1.82 2.49 -20.04
N ILE A 389 -2.16 1.22 -20.29
CA ILE A 389 -1.42 0.06 -19.80
C ILE A 389 -1.04 -0.84 -20.97
N ARG A 390 0.15 -1.42 -20.91
CA ARG A 390 0.68 -2.29 -21.96
C ARG A 390 -0.20 -3.53 -22.11
N ARG A 391 -0.56 -3.89 -23.35
CA ARG A 391 -1.43 -5.04 -23.64
C ARG A 391 -0.80 -6.36 -23.21
N ASP A 392 0.39 -6.67 -23.72
CA ASP A 392 1.16 -7.83 -23.27
C ASP A 392 2.20 -7.39 -22.22
N PRO A 393 2.04 -7.79 -20.95
CA PRO A 393 3.00 -7.40 -19.92
C PRO A 393 4.39 -8.01 -20.13
N ARG A 394 4.61 -8.96 -21.06
CA ARG A 394 5.91 -9.62 -21.33
C ARG A 394 6.76 -8.87 -22.35
N VAL A 395 6.13 -8.20 -23.33
CA VAL A 395 6.84 -7.45 -24.39
C VAL A 395 7.42 -6.13 -23.87
N ARG A 396 8.30 -5.50 -24.63
CA ARG A 396 9.10 -4.32 -24.21
C ARG A 396 8.58 -3.02 -24.82
N HIS A 397 7.27 -2.82 -24.74
CA HIS A 397 6.68 -1.54 -25.16
C HIS A 397 6.68 -0.57 -23.98
N TYR A 398 7.02 0.68 -24.26
CA TYR A 398 7.14 1.76 -23.30
C TYR A 398 6.42 3.00 -23.82
N LEU A 399 5.94 3.83 -22.91
CA LEU A 399 5.35 5.12 -23.22
C LEU A 399 6.49 6.13 -23.33
N HIS A 400 6.99 6.35 -24.55
CA HIS A 400 8.02 7.35 -24.85
C HIS A 400 7.61 8.21 -26.04
N LEU A 401 7.95 9.49 -25.98
CA LEU A 401 7.93 10.37 -27.15
C LEU A 401 9.03 9.92 -28.11
N SER A 402 8.67 9.82 -29.39
CA SER A 402 9.59 9.50 -30.47
C SER A 402 10.61 10.62 -30.69
N SER A 403 11.87 10.25 -30.87
CA SER A 403 12.94 11.21 -31.17
C SER A 403 12.84 11.83 -32.56
N ASP A 404 12.08 11.20 -33.46
CA ASP A 404 11.97 11.62 -34.86
C ASP A 404 10.98 12.77 -35.02
N THR A 405 9.99 12.86 -34.13
CA THR A 405 8.90 13.83 -34.18
C THR A 405 8.91 14.81 -33.02
N TYR A 406 9.47 14.43 -31.86
CA TYR A 406 9.62 15.29 -30.70
C TYR A 406 11.08 15.66 -30.45
N HIS A 407 11.28 16.91 -30.03
CA HIS A 407 12.54 17.40 -29.53
C HIS A 407 12.36 17.92 -28.11
N ILE A 408 13.10 17.32 -27.18
CA ILE A 408 13.16 17.74 -25.79
C ILE A 408 14.51 18.44 -25.60
N ARG A 409 14.49 19.75 -25.39
CA ARG A 409 15.69 20.58 -25.26
C ARG A 409 15.72 21.26 -23.90
N PRO A 410 16.88 21.33 -23.23
CA PRO A 410 17.03 22.17 -22.04
C PRO A 410 16.70 23.63 -22.38
N SER A 411 15.85 24.27 -21.58
CA SER A 411 15.46 25.68 -21.77
C SER A 411 16.11 26.63 -20.74
N GLY A 412 16.93 26.11 -19.83
CA GLY A 412 17.59 26.86 -18.75
C GLY A 412 17.10 26.45 -17.37
N ASP A 413 17.91 26.65 -16.32
CA ASP A 413 17.57 26.39 -14.91
C ASP A 413 16.99 25.00 -14.58
N GLY A 414 17.29 23.99 -15.40
CA GLY A 414 16.80 22.62 -15.23
C GLY A 414 15.40 22.36 -15.81
N ASP A 415 14.85 23.32 -16.55
CA ASP A 415 13.61 23.18 -17.32
C ASP A 415 13.87 22.62 -18.73
N PHE A 416 12.84 22.07 -19.35
CA PHE A 416 12.89 21.44 -20.66
C PHE A 416 11.72 21.90 -21.54
N ALA A 417 12.05 22.43 -22.72
CA ALA A 417 11.07 22.69 -23.76
C ALA A 417 10.82 21.43 -24.59
N VAL A 418 9.54 21.08 -24.79
CA VAL A 418 9.11 20.00 -25.69
C VAL A 418 8.46 20.63 -26.92
N THR A 419 9.03 20.36 -28.08
CA THR A 419 8.46 20.77 -29.38
C THR A 419 8.21 19.53 -30.23
N GLY A 420 7.21 19.58 -31.10
CA GLY A 420 6.86 18.47 -31.97
C GLY A 420 5.45 17.95 -31.73
N TRP A 421 5.01 17.02 -32.57
CA TRP A 421 3.67 16.46 -32.57
C TRP A 421 3.74 14.98 -32.96
N HIS A 422 2.82 14.17 -32.44
CA HIS A 422 2.79 12.75 -32.75
C HIS A 422 2.46 12.53 -34.23
N SER A 423 3.11 11.55 -34.85
CA SER A 423 2.74 11.10 -36.20
C SER A 423 1.57 10.10 -36.15
N GLN A 424 0.89 9.91 -37.28
CA GLN A 424 -0.17 8.89 -37.39
C GLN A 424 0.38 7.48 -37.11
N HIS A 425 1.62 7.21 -37.49
CA HIS A 425 2.28 5.93 -37.21
C HIS A 425 2.47 5.72 -35.70
N GLU A 426 2.91 6.75 -34.97
CA GLU A 426 3.07 6.67 -33.52
C GLU A 426 1.74 6.43 -32.80
N LEU A 427 0.68 7.13 -33.21
CA LEU A 427 -0.66 6.91 -32.70
C LEU A 427 -1.14 5.48 -32.94
N GLN A 428 -0.90 4.93 -34.14
CA GLN A 428 -1.22 3.54 -34.46
C GLN A 428 -0.46 2.57 -33.55
N LEU A 429 0.84 2.81 -33.30
CA LEU A 429 1.62 2.00 -32.37
C LEU A 429 1.06 2.05 -30.94
N LEU A 430 0.51 3.19 -30.50
CA LEU A 430 -0.17 3.26 -29.20
C LEU A 430 -1.39 2.33 -29.18
N THR A 431 -2.26 2.39 -30.19
CA THR A 431 -3.44 1.53 -30.32
C THR A 431 -3.10 0.03 -30.29
N GLU A 432 -2.03 -0.35 -31.00
CA GLU A 432 -1.56 -1.74 -31.10
C GLU A 432 -0.94 -2.25 -29.80
N ARG A 433 -0.25 -1.40 -29.04
CA ARG A 433 0.62 -1.82 -27.92
C ARG A 433 0.00 -1.58 -26.54
N PHE A 434 -0.94 -0.65 -26.45
CA PHE A 434 -1.57 -0.22 -25.19
C PHE A 434 -3.09 -0.34 -25.24
N ARG A 435 -3.69 -0.44 -24.06
CA ARG A 435 -5.13 -0.36 -23.82
C ARG A 435 -5.40 0.56 -22.65
N CYS A 436 -6.65 0.99 -22.50
CA CYS A 436 -7.03 1.81 -21.36
C CYS A 436 -7.29 0.99 -20.10
N HIS A 437 -6.93 1.59 -18.97
CA HIS A 437 -7.43 1.28 -17.64
C HIS A 437 -8.14 2.54 -17.16
N CYS A 438 -9.47 2.52 -17.23
CA CYS A 438 -10.31 3.69 -17.00
C CYS A 438 -10.28 4.13 -15.54
N TYR A 439 -10.41 5.44 -15.31
CA TYR A 439 -10.58 5.98 -13.98
C TYR A 439 -11.98 5.66 -13.44
N GLU A 440 -12.12 5.67 -12.11
CA GLU A 440 -13.42 5.60 -11.44
C GLU A 440 -14.42 6.60 -12.05
N GLY A 441 -15.65 6.15 -12.27
CA GLY A 441 -16.68 6.89 -13.01
C GLY A 441 -16.67 6.69 -14.53
N HIS A 442 -15.66 6.03 -15.10
CA HIS A 442 -15.54 5.81 -16.55
C HIS A 442 -15.42 4.34 -16.93
N GLU A 443 -15.98 4.00 -18.09
CA GLU A 443 -15.99 2.63 -18.63
C GLU A 443 -15.85 2.61 -20.16
N GLY A 444 -15.80 1.40 -20.73
CA GLY A 444 -15.56 1.18 -22.16
C GLY A 444 -14.09 0.94 -22.48
N SER A 445 -13.82 0.49 -23.70
CA SER A 445 -12.44 0.22 -24.17
C SER A 445 -11.58 1.48 -24.29
N SER A 446 -12.24 2.65 -24.43
CA SER A 446 -11.63 3.97 -24.61
C SER A 446 -12.00 4.97 -23.51
N CYS A 447 -12.66 4.52 -22.42
CA CYS A 447 -13.09 5.37 -21.29
C CYS A 447 -13.99 6.55 -21.69
N ASP A 448 -14.79 6.36 -22.73
CA ASP A 448 -15.70 7.34 -23.32
C ASP A 448 -17.12 7.30 -22.73
N SER A 449 -17.43 6.26 -21.94
CA SER A 449 -18.72 6.06 -21.30
C SER A 449 -18.65 6.38 -19.80
N ILE A 450 -19.71 6.96 -19.25
CA ILE A 450 -19.83 7.26 -17.81
C ILE A 450 -20.57 6.11 -17.13
N ASN A 451 -19.95 5.53 -16.11
CA ASN A 451 -20.61 4.54 -15.28
C ASN A 451 -21.55 5.27 -14.30
N LYS A 452 -22.85 5.31 -14.59
CA LYS A 452 -23.86 5.84 -13.65
C LYS A 452 -23.96 4.87 -12.48
N VAL A 453 -23.31 5.19 -11.37
CA VAL A 453 -23.59 4.54 -10.08
C VAL A 453 -25.09 4.72 -9.81
N LYS A 454 -25.83 3.61 -9.69
CA LYS A 454 -27.25 3.66 -9.31
C LYS A 454 -27.34 4.27 -7.92
N GLU A 455 -28.17 5.30 -7.76
CA GLU A 455 -28.42 6.01 -6.50
C GLU A 455 -28.95 5.09 -5.36
N ASP A 456 -29.33 3.86 -5.67
CA ASP A 456 -29.86 2.89 -4.71
C ASP A 456 -28.83 2.43 -3.65
N ASP A 457 -27.51 2.51 -3.91
CA ASP A 457 -26.45 2.05 -2.98
C ASP A 457 -26.08 3.06 -1.88
N VAL A 458 -26.48 4.33 -2.02
CA VAL A 458 -26.20 5.38 -1.02
C VAL A 458 -27.06 5.16 0.23
N SER A 459 -28.33 4.80 0.03
CA SER A 459 -29.27 4.49 1.12
C SER A 459 -28.80 3.30 1.97
N TRP A 460 -28.32 2.23 1.33
CA TRP A 460 -27.82 1.06 2.06
C TRP A 460 -26.50 1.34 2.80
N ARG A 461 -25.63 2.20 2.26
CA ARG A 461 -24.39 2.63 2.94
C ARG A 461 -24.66 3.49 4.16
N GLU A 462 -25.62 4.42 4.06
CA GLU A 462 -26.03 5.25 5.19
C GLU A 462 -26.62 4.38 6.31
N GLU A 463 -27.45 3.38 5.97
CA GLU A 463 -27.99 2.42 6.95
C GLU A 463 -26.89 1.54 7.58
N GLU A 464 -25.90 1.06 6.82
CA GLU A 464 -24.77 0.28 7.35
C GLU A 464 -23.83 1.12 8.23
N GLU A 465 -23.59 2.38 7.88
CA GLU A 465 -22.79 3.32 8.68
C GLU A 465 -23.50 3.68 9.99
N GLU A 466 -24.81 3.92 9.94
CA GLU A 466 -25.63 4.13 11.15
C GLU A 466 -25.64 2.89 12.05
N GLU A 467 -25.76 1.68 11.49
CA GLU A 467 -25.75 0.45 12.29
C GLU A 467 -24.35 0.16 12.90
N GLN A 468 -23.27 0.51 12.19
CA GLN A 468 -21.91 0.41 12.73
C GLN A 468 -21.63 1.43 13.84
N GLU A 469 -22.12 2.66 13.70
CA GLU A 469 -22.00 3.69 14.72
C GLU A 469 -22.82 3.30 15.97
N ARG A 470 -24.03 2.74 15.78
CA ARG A 470 -24.87 2.23 16.88
C ARG A 470 -24.21 1.08 17.64
N LYS A 471 -23.56 0.14 16.93
CA LYS A 471 -22.79 -0.95 17.55
C LYS A 471 -21.52 -0.44 18.25
N ARG A 472 -20.92 0.66 17.78
CA ARG A 472 -19.78 1.30 18.45
C ARG A 472 -20.23 1.93 19.77
N THR A 473 -21.35 2.65 19.78
CA THR A 473 -21.88 3.27 21.00
C THR A 473 -22.31 2.23 22.03
N GLU A 474 -22.99 1.14 21.63
CA GLU A 474 -23.32 0.04 22.55
C GLU A 474 -22.06 -0.59 23.18
N TRP A 475 -20.98 -0.76 22.41
CA TRP A 475 -19.71 -1.32 22.91
C TRP A 475 -18.93 -0.36 23.83
N GLU A 476 -19.11 0.94 23.66
CA GLU A 476 -18.53 1.99 24.51
C GLU A 476 -19.32 2.15 25.82
N ASP A 477 -20.65 2.04 25.78
CA ASP A 477 -21.52 2.06 26.96
C ASP A 477 -21.33 0.81 27.85
N GLU A 478 -21.21 -0.39 27.24
CA GLU A 478 -20.88 -1.64 27.97
C GLU A 478 -19.51 -1.57 28.68
N GLN A 479 -18.59 -0.73 28.19
CA GLN A 479 -17.31 -0.48 28.84
C GLN A 479 -17.36 0.67 29.85
N GLY A 480 -18.24 1.65 29.68
CA GLY A 480 -18.49 2.71 30.67
C GLY A 480 -19.11 2.16 31.95
N GLU A 481 -20.17 1.34 31.83
CA GLU A 481 -20.86 0.75 32.99
C GLU A 481 -19.94 -0.19 33.80
N ARG A 482 -19.02 -0.89 33.12
CA ARG A 482 -18.04 -1.77 33.76
C ARG A 482 -16.97 -1.02 34.56
N TRP A 483 -16.79 0.27 34.32
CA TRP A 483 -15.80 1.12 35.00
C TRP A 483 -16.40 1.96 36.12
N GLU A 484 -17.72 2.21 36.13
CA GLU A 484 -18.39 2.91 37.22
C GLU A 484 -18.72 2.01 38.43
N GLU A 485 -18.87 0.69 38.25
CA GLU A 485 -19.08 -0.25 39.38
C GLU A 485 -17.80 -0.61 40.17
N GLY A 486 -16.65 -0.03 39.82
CA GLY A 486 -15.33 -0.48 40.26
C GLY A 486 -14.54 0.41 41.22
N LYS A 487 -15.15 1.24 42.10
CA LYS A 487 -14.38 2.02 43.11
C LYS A 487 -15.05 2.21 44.49
N SER A 488 -14.67 1.33 45.44
CA SER A 488 -14.44 1.56 46.91
C SER A 488 -15.64 1.99 47.80
N VAL A 489 -15.96 1.52 49.02
CA VAL A 489 -15.25 1.01 50.23
C VAL A 489 -16.32 0.28 51.11
N ALA A 490 -15.96 -0.81 51.80
CA ALA A 490 -16.75 -1.45 52.88
C ALA A 490 -16.39 -0.82 54.25
N PRO A 491 -17.20 -0.85 55.36
CA PRO A 491 -18.05 -1.99 55.76
C PRO A 491 -19.35 -1.74 56.61
N LEU A 492 -20.05 -2.86 56.86
CA LEU A 492 -20.78 -3.29 58.08
C LEU A 492 -22.33 -3.19 58.21
N THR A 493 -22.88 -4.37 58.51
CA THR A 493 -24.15 -4.75 59.17
C THR A 493 -25.42 -4.97 58.33
N GLY A 494 -26.04 -6.15 58.51
CA GLY A 494 -27.41 -6.43 58.07
C GLY A 494 -27.62 -7.82 57.46
N CYS A 495 -27.44 -8.88 58.24
CA CYS A 495 -27.78 -10.25 57.85
C CYS A 495 -29.30 -10.38 57.67
N SER A 496 -29.77 -10.78 56.49
CA SER A 496 -31.14 -11.30 56.32
C SER A 496 -31.07 -12.82 56.13
N LEU A 497 -31.34 -13.53 57.23
CA LEU A 497 -31.53 -14.98 57.28
C LEU A 497 -32.62 -15.50 56.33
N HIS A 498 -33.42 -14.63 55.68
CA HIS A 498 -34.47 -15.03 54.75
C HIS A 498 -33.95 -15.53 53.40
N MET A 499 -32.84 -14.98 52.88
CA MET A 499 -32.32 -15.39 51.56
C MET A 499 -31.64 -16.77 51.61
N MET A 500 -30.99 -17.11 52.72
CA MET A 500 -30.38 -18.45 52.88
C MET A 500 -31.42 -19.55 53.11
N LEU A 501 -32.56 -19.25 53.75
CA LEU A 501 -33.64 -20.23 53.92
C LEU A 501 -34.38 -20.52 52.61
N LEU A 502 -34.53 -19.50 51.74
CA LEU A 502 -35.16 -19.65 50.42
C LEU A 502 -34.31 -20.51 49.48
N MET A 503 -32.97 -20.32 49.52
CA MET A 503 -32.03 -21.07 48.67
C MET A 503 -31.87 -22.53 49.10
N LEU A 504 -32.01 -22.84 50.40
CA LEU A 504 -31.99 -24.22 50.91
C LEU A 504 -33.28 -25.00 50.59
N LEU A 505 -34.43 -24.34 50.54
CA LEU A 505 -35.70 -24.96 50.16
C LEU A 505 -35.79 -25.21 48.64
N LEU A 506 -35.23 -24.32 47.81
CA LEU A 506 -35.19 -24.49 46.35
C LEU A 506 -34.23 -25.60 45.90
N THR A 507 -33.14 -25.83 46.64
CA THR A 507 -32.16 -26.89 46.34
C THR A 507 -32.65 -28.30 46.72
N LEU A 508 -33.54 -28.44 47.70
CA LEU A 508 -34.17 -29.72 48.04
C LEU A 508 -35.31 -30.13 47.10
N SER A 509 -35.96 -29.17 46.41
CA SER A 509 -37.01 -29.47 45.43
C SER A 509 -36.49 -29.89 44.04
N LEU A 510 -35.27 -29.53 43.69
CA LEU A 510 -34.69 -29.82 42.37
C LEU A 510 -33.96 -31.18 42.26
N VAL A 511 -33.72 -31.88 43.37
CA VAL A 511 -33.07 -33.21 43.37
C VAL A 511 -34.08 -34.37 43.15
N LYS A 512 -35.37 -34.09 43.00
CA LYS A 512 -36.42 -35.13 42.82
C LYS A 512 -37.02 -35.25 41.42
N THR A 513 -36.51 -34.55 40.41
CA THR A 513 -37.10 -34.57 39.06
C THR A 513 -36.10 -34.85 37.94
N VAL A 514 -35.18 -35.80 38.15
CA VAL A 514 -34.63 -36.68 37.09
C VAL A 514 -34.33 -38.05 37.70
N VAL A 515 -35.30 -38.96 37.62
CA VAL A 515 -35.08 -40.37 37.25
C VAL A 515 -35.85 -40.57 35.95
#